data_AF-A0A4P9YDD6-F1
#
_entry.id   AF-A0A4P9YDD6-F1
#
_cell.length_a   1.000
_cell.length_b   1.000
_cell.length_c   1.000
_cell.angle_alpha   90.00
_cell.angle_beta   90.00
_cell.angle_gamma   90.00
#
_symmetry.space_group_name_H-M   'P 1'
#
loop_
_entity.id
_entity.type
_entity.pdbx_description
1 polymer ?
#
loop_
_entity_poly.entity_id
_entity_poly.type
_entity_poly.pdbx_seq_one_letter_code
_entity_poly.pdbx_strand_id
1 'polypeptide(L)'
;MLKFQVLELEIECSSVPVDISIPLNFPPLVSCFGIRSMVDERILSISEGASVNCSKLMITPHAHGTHTECITHISKCETNMSTVQYGAHSLALLIRCEISNRSDTNETCPRNSKAIDRVITRNSVEYVMQKYENLKTHINAIMIRTYASDLQFPIDFTNTNPAYFTKEAMSLISEWSDHVLVDLPSIDREDDGGDLLAHKAFFNNNTNKLVTELCRFPDSLDEGLYMLTMSLPRWNTDAVPTQPLVSRVKRMSNCIFCKIIQGTIPSFKIYENELTYAFMDIQPLSMGHILVIPKTHAQFFHEVPDENLQDLLPVAKKIASVFHKKGAYNILQNNGRLANQAVDHVHFHIIPKNSEEDGLGVRWNSMKPNMEDLKKLADEIQSKIPA
;
A
#
# COMPACT_ATOMS: atom_id res chain seq x y z
N MET A 1 -8.45 -11.51 -13.52
CA MET A 1 -8.45 -10.03 -13.58
C MET A 1 -9.77 -9.54 -12.97
N LEU A 2 -9.72 -8.99 -11.76
CA LEU A 2 -10.88 -8.33 -11.14
C LEU A 2 -10.91 -6.88 -11.67
N LYS A 3 -12.01 -6.49 -12.34
CA LYS A 3 -12.20 -5.13 -12.83
C LYS A 3 -13.05 -4.36 -11.82
N PHE A 4 -12.44 -3.47 -11.06
CA PHE A 4 -13.18 -2.40 -10.40
C PHE A 4 -13.52 -1.37 -11.48
N GLN A 5 -14.74 -0.84 -11.49
CA GLN A 5 -15.33 -0.09 -12.63
C GLN A 5 -14.48 1.06 -13.22
N VAL A 6 -13.39 1.48 -12.58
CA VAL A 6 -12.52 2.58 -13.01
C VAL A 6 -11.01 2.22 -12.96
N LEU A 7 -10.61 1.07 -12.40
CA LEU A 7 -9.21 0.67 -12.23
C LEU A 7 -8.95 -0.72 -12.81
N GLU A 8 -8.07 -0.80 -13.81
CA GLU A 8 -7.48 -2.09 -14.22
C GLU A 8 -6.39 -2.45 -13.19
N LEU A 9 -6.68 -3.48 -12.39
CA LEU A 9 -5.76 -4.01 -11.38
C LEU A 9 -5.41 -5.44 -11.75
N GLU A 10 -4.12 -5.75 -11.66
CA GLU A 10 -3.61 -7.11 -11.74
C GLU A 10 -3.26 -7.57 -10.33
N ILE A 11 -3.81 -8.70 -9.94
CA ILE A 11 -3.47 -9.34 -8.67
C ILE A 11 -2.30 -10.25 -8.98
N GLU A 12 -1.19 -10.05 -8.29
CA GLU A 12 -0.05 -10.94 -8.39
C GLU A 12 -0.41 -12.24 -7.66
N CYS A 13 -1.03 -13.17 -8.39
CA CYS A 13 -1.41 -14.49 -7.89
C CYS A 13 -0.27 -15.52 -7.99
N SER A 14 0.96 -15.09 -8.32
CA SER A 14 2.11 -15.98 -8.51
C SER A 14 2.61 -16.61 -7.21
N SER A 15 2.14 -16.15 -6.05
CA SER A 15 2.38 -16.73 -4.74
C SER A 15 1.07 -16.99 -3.98
N VAL A 16 1.10 -17.97 -3.07
CA VAL A 16 0.03 -18.23 -2.10
C VAL A 16 -0.25 -16.92 -1.33
N PRO A 17 -1.52 -16.52 -1.11
CA PRO A 17 -1.83 -15.35 -0.30
C PRO A 17 -1.10 -15.39 1.05
N VAL A 18 -0.60 -14.24 1.48
CA VAL A 18 0.10 -14.12 2.77
C VAL A 18 -0.96 -14.11 3.87
N ASP A 19 -0.86 -15.07 4.79
CA ASP A 19 -1.65 -15.10 6.01
C ASP A 19 -1.08 -14.08 7.01
N ILE A 20 -1.90 -13.09 7.37
CA ILE A 20 -1.53 -12.05 8.34
C ILE A 20 -2.25 -12.25 9.68
N SER A 21 -2.70 -13.48 9.96
CA SER A 21 -3.28 -13.84 11.25
C SER A 21 -2.27 -14.48 12.22
N ILE A 22 -2.54 -14.34 13.51
CA ILE A 22 -1.88 -15.06 14.59
C ILE A 22 -2.68 -16.33 14.87
N PRO A 23 -2.07 -17.53 14.75
CA PRO A 23 -2.76 -18.78 15.01
C PRO A 23 -3.28 -18.88 16.45
N LEU A 24 -4.52 -19.37 16.60
CA LEU A 24 -5.06 -19.76 17.89
C LEU A 24 -4.42 -21.07 18.36
N ASN A 25 -3.52 -20.97 19.35
CA ASN A 25 -2.86 -22.11 19.98
C ASN A 25 -3.39 -22.38 21.40
N PHE A 26 -3.28 -23.61 21.89
CA PHE A 26 -3.73 -24.00 23.23
C PHE A 26 -2.53 -24.59 24.01
N PRO A 27 -1.76 -23.79 24.79
CA PRO A 27 -2.05 -22.44 25.30
C PRO A 27 -1.86 -21.31 24.26
N PRO A 28 -2.49 -20.13 24.47
CA PRO A 28 -2.50 -19.05 23.48
C PRO A 28 -1.10 -18.47 23.23
N LEU A 29 -0.82 -18.10 21.98
CA LEU A 29 0.42 -17.41 21.60
C LEU A 29 0.43 -15.95 22.04
N VAL A 30 -0.76 -15.34 22.10
CA VAL A 30 -0.97 -13.97 22.54
C VAL A 30 -2.00 -13.96 23.65
N SER A 31 -1.78 -13.15 24.67
CA SER A 31 -2.79 -12.77 25.64
C SER A 31 -2.84 -11.26 25.82
N CYS A 32 -4.01 -10.71 26.08
CA CYS A 32 -4.20 -9.32 26.51
C CYS A 32 -5.30 -9.23 27.58
N PHE A 33 -5.38 -8.05 28.22
CA PHE A 33 -6.43 -7.71 29.19
C PHE A 33 -6.53 -8.66 30.39
N GLY A 34 -5.43 -9.32 30.76
CA GLY A 34 -5.37 -10.29 31.85
C GLY A 34 -5.98 -11.66 31.56
N ILE A 35 -6.44 -11.90 30.32
CA ILE A 35 -7.10 -13.14 29.91
C ILE A 35 -6.06 -14.05 29.24
N ARG A 36 -5.62 -15.11 29.95
CA ARG A 36 -4.49 -15.97 29.53
C ARG A 36 -4.86 -17.39 29.14
N SER A 37 -6.09 -17.81 29.41
CA SER A 37 -6.52 -19.20 29.29
C SER A 37 -7.31 -19.44 28.01
N MET A 38 -6.84 -20.38 27.19
CA MET A 38 -7.61 -20.98 26.10
C MET A 38 -7.71 -22.49 26.36
N VAL A 39 -8.87 -23.09 26.09
CA VAL A 39 -9.09 -24.53 26.39
C VAL A 39 -9.44 -25.30 25.12
N ASP A 40 -8.69 -26.36 24.86
CA ASP A 40 -9.02 -27.45 23.94
C ASP A 40 -9.21 -28.71 24.80
N GLU A 41 -10.46 -29.04 25.08
CA GLU A 41 -10.84 -30.20 25.88
C GLU A 41 -11.31 -31.32 24.95
N ARG A 42 -10.52 -32.39 24.83
CA ARG A 42 -10.90 -33.60 24.08
C ARG A 42 -12.10 -34.27 24.75
N ILE A 43 -13.25 -34.26 24.08
CA ILE A 43 -14.51 -34.87 24.57
C ILE A 43 -14.69 -36.29 24.06
N LEU A 44 -14.28 -36.57 22.82
CA LEU A 44 -14.31 -37.90 22.22
C LEU A 44 -12.96 -38.19 21.57
N SER A 45 -12.41 -39.38 21.81
CA SER A 45 -11.15 -39.83 21.21
C SER A 45 -11.27 -41.17 20.52
N ILE A 46 -10.73 -41.27 19.30
CA ILE A 46 -10.64 -42.53 18.56
C ILE A 46 -9.77 -43.54 19.32
N SER A 47 -8.72 -43.10 20.00
CA SER A 47 -7.87 -43.98 20.81
C SER A 47 -8.61 -44.60 22.00
N GLU A 48 -9.73 -44.01 22.40
CA GLU A 48 -10.59 -44.48 23.49
C GLU A 48 -11.86 -45.19 22.98
N GLY A 49 -11.93 -45.47 21.67
CA GLY A 49 -13.02 -46.20 21.05
C GLY A 49 -14.16 -45.35 20.47
N ALA A 50 -14.03 -44.02 20.44
CA ALA A 50 -14.99 -43.16 19.74
C ALA A 50 -14.84 -43.26 18.21
N SER A 51 -15.90 -42.91 17.46
CA SER A 51 -15.86 -42.91 15.99
C SER A 51 -15.07 -41.75 15.39
N VAL A 52 -14.94 -40.64 16.13
CA VAL A 52 -14.26 -39.41 15.71
C VAL A 52 -13.59 -38.74 16.90
N ASN A 53 -12.56 -37.95 16.60
CA ASN A 53 -11.98 -37.03 17.56
C ASN A 53 -12.86 -35.77 17.63
N CYS A 54 -13.35 -35.42 18.82
CA CYS A 54 -14.16 -34.22 19.05
C CYS A 54 -13.61 -33.45 20.24
N SER A 55 -13.49 -32.13 20.10
CA SER A 55 -12.99 -31.22 21.13
C SER A 55 -14.01 -30.13 21.44
N LYS A 56 -14.08 -29.72 22.70
CA LYS A 56 -14.74 -28.50 23.15
C LYS A 56 -13.70 -27.40 23.26
N LEU A 57 -13.97 -26.26 22.63
CA LEU A 57 -13.08 -25.11 22.63
C LEU A 57 -13.64 -23.99 23.50
N MET A 58 -12.80 -23.34 24.31
CA MET A 58 -13.10 -22.07 24.98
C MET A 58 -12.08 -21.02 24.57
N ILE A 59 -12.56 -19.91 24.00
CA ILE A 59 -11.75 -18.82 23.49
C ILE A 59 -12.37 -17.47 23.88
N THR A 60 -11.53 -16.45 23.99
CA THR A 60 -11.92 -15.04 24.08
C THR A 60 -11.34 -14.35 22.85
N PRO A 61 -12.13 -14.02 21.82
CA PRO A 61 -11.63 -13.49 20.54
C PRO A 61 -10.70 -12.29 20.74
N HIS A 62 -11.14 -11.32 21.55
CA HIS A 62 -10.39 -10.11 21.91
C HIS A 62 -9.03 -10.35 22.58
N ALA A 63 -8.80 -11.55 23.14
CA ALA A 63 -7.63 -11.82 23.98
C ALA A 63 -6.56 -12.70 23.35
N HIS A 64 -6.92 -13.61 22.43
CA HIS A 64 -6.07 -14.78 22.14
C HIS A 64 -5.41 -14.81 20.75
N GLY A 65 -5.79 -13.90 19.85
CA GLY A 65 -5.24 -13.87 18.49
C GLY A 65 -5.96 -12.89 17.57
N THR A 66 -5.68 -12.99 16.27
CA THR A 66 -6.31 -12.12 15.28
C THR A 66 -7.82 -12.31 15.27
N HIS A 67 -8.53 -11.21 15.43
CA HIS A 67 -9.98 -11.19 15.50
C HIS A 67 -10.51 -9.94 14.85
N THR A 68 -11.76 -10.03 14.41
CA THR A 68 -12.49 -8.91 13.81
C THR A 68 -13.73 -8.64 14.62
N GLU A 69 -13.96 -7.37 14.89
CA GLU A 69 -15.08 -6.88 15.67
C GLU A 69 -15.98 -5.92 14.88
N CYS A 70 -17.24 -5.86 15.27
CA CYS A 70 -18.21 -4.89 14.79
C CYS A 70 -18.60 -3.88 15.86
N ILE A 71 -19.35 -2.85 15.46
CA ILE A 71 -19.75 -1.71 16.32
C ILE A 71 -20.43 -2.09 17.66
N THR A 72 -21.01 -3.28 17.77
CA THR A 72 -21.59 -3.79 19.03
C THR A 72 -20.56 -3.98 20.14
N HIS A 73 -19.28 -4.06 19.80
CA HIS A 73 -18.19 -4.00 20.76
C HIS A 73 -18.29 -2.75 21.65
N ILE A 74 -18.66 -1.60 21.07
CA ILE A 74 -18.70 -0.31 21.75
C ILE A 74 -20.12 0.24 22.01
N SER A 75 -21.16 -0.47 21.58
CA SER A 75 -22.53 0.02 21.62
C SER A 75 -23.55 -1.10 21.79
N LYS A 76 -24.74 -0.77 22.30
CA LYS A 76 -25.84 -1.75 22.44
C LYS A 76 -26.66 -1.94 21.15
N CYS A 77 -26.07 -1.71 19.98
CA CYS A 77 -26.80 -1.85 18.72
C CYS A 77 -27.05 -3.34 18.39
N GLU A 78 -28.03 -3.62 17.53
CA GLU A 78 -28.41 -5.00 17.15
C GLU A 78 -27.47 -5.66 16.14
N THR A 79 -26.46 -4.93 15.65
CA THR A 79 -25.47 -5.48 14.71
C THR A 79 -24.65 -6.56 15.41
N ASN A 80 -24.26 -7.62 14.72
CA ASN A 80 -23.35 -8.62 15.27
C ASN A 80 -22.56 -9.24 14.12
N MET A 81 -21.55 -10.06 14.43
CA MET A 81 -20.75 -10.71 13.40
C MET A 81 -21.55 -11.69 12.51
N SER A 82 -22.76 -12.09 12.92
CA SER A 82 -23.67 -12.90 12.09
C SER A 82 -24.52 -12.10 11.10
N THR A 83 -24.72 -10.79 11.33
CA THR A 83 -25.56 -9.91 10.51
C THR A 83 -24.76 -8.89 9.71
N VAL A 84 -23.50 -8.61 10.08
CA VAL A 84 -22.64 -7.69 9.33
C VAL A 84 -22.46 -8.15 7.89
N GLN A 85 -22.64 -7.22 6.96
CA GLN A 85 -22.42 -7.48 5.54
C GLN A 85 -21.06 -6.93 5.15
N TYR A 86 -20.10 -7.84 4.97
CA TYR A 86 -18.76 -7.50 4.53
C TYR A 86 -18.41 -8.32 3.28
N GLY A 87 -17.88 -7.64 2.26
CA GLY A 87 -17.43 -8.29 1.03
C GLY A 87 -16.24 -9.19 1.31
N ALA A 88 -16.23 -10.41 0.78
CA ALA A 88 -15.14 -11.36 0.97
C ALA A 88 -13.79 -10.84 0.43
N HIS A 89 -13.83 -9.88 -0.50
CA HIS A 89 -12.66 -9.27 -1.13
C HIS A 89 -12.75 -7.75 -1.03
N SER A 90 -11.66 -7.12 -0.60
CA SER A 90 -11.56 -5.67 -0.45
C SER A 90 -10.21 -5.18 -0.97
N LEU A 91 -10.20 -4.03 -1.65
CA LEU A 91 -8.94 -3.35 -1.96
C LEU A 91 -8.43 -2.72 -0.67
N ALA A 92 -7.25 -3.17 -0.22
CA ALA A 92 -6.63 -2.75 1.02
C ALA A 92 -5.35 -1.98 0.75
N LEU A 93 -5.09 -0.95 1.55
CA LEU A 93 -3.83 -0.20 1.55
C LEU A 93 -3.03 -0.54 2.81
N LEU A 94 -1.82 -1.10 2.64
CA LEU A 94 -0.86 -1.27 3.73
C LEU A 94 0.00 -0.02 3.87
N ILE A 95 -0.01 0.57 5.06
CA ILE A 95 0.84 1.70 5.44
C ILE A 95 1.61 1.41 6.73
N ARG A 96 2.75 2.07 6.89
CA ARG A 96 3.52 2.13 8.13
C ARG A 96 3.42 3.54 8.70
N CYS A 97 3.00 3.63 9.95
CA CYS A 97 2.87 4.92 10.64
C CYS A 97 4.02 5.11 11.64
N GLU A 98 4.47 6.36 11.77
CA GLU A 98 5.34 6.76 12.86
C GLU A 98 4.57 6.81 14.19
N ILE A 99 5.28 6.47 15.25
CA ILE A 99 4.77 6.49 16.61
C ILE A 99 5.49 7.61 17.37
N SER A 100 4.73 8.55 17.92
CA SER A 100 5.24 9.64 18.75
C SER A 100 4.88 9.43 20.22
N ASN A 101 5.48 10.23 21.12
CA ASN A 101 4.97 10.28 22.49
C ASN A 101 3.72 11.14 22.52
N ARG A 102 2.81 10.83 23.46
CA ARG A 102 1.60 11.61 23.67
C ARG A 102 1.92 13.07 23.98
N SER A 103 3.03 13.36 24.66
CA SER A 103 3.48 14.73 24.94
C SER A 103 3.73 15.58 23.69
N ASP A 104 3.98 14.94 22.54
CA ASP A 104 4.44 15.61 21.33
C ASP A 104 3.26 16.03 20.42
N THR A 105 2.02 15.78 20.86
CA THR A 105 0.81 16.11 20.11
C THR A 105 -0.28 16.74 21.00
N ASN A 106 -1.10 17.60 20.39
CA ASN A 106 -2.30 18.16 21.01
C ASN A 106 -3.58 17.40 20.61
N GLU A 107 -3.46 16.31 19.86
CA GLU A 107 -4.58 15.47 19.43
C GLU A 107 -5.28 14.79 20.61
N THR A 108 -6.55 14.46 20.42
CA THR A 108 -7.43 13.98 21.49
C THR A 108 -7.09 12.53 21.84
N CYS A 109 -6.87 12.27 23.13
CA CYS A 109 -6.64 10.94 23.70
C CYS A 109 -7.46 10.79 25.00
N PRO A 110 -7.60 9.57 25.54
CA PRO A 110 -8.31 9.33 26.80
C PRO A 110 -7.82 10.20 27.95
N ARG A 111 -8.70 10.55 28.89
CA ARG A 111 -8.37 11.51 29.97
C ARG A 111 -7.26 11.03 30.90
N ASN A 112 -7.07 9.73 31.01
CA ASN A 112 -6.02 9.10 31.82
C ASN A 112 -4.71 8.84 31.04
N SER A 113 -4.60 9.32 29.80
CA SER A 113 -3.37 9.21 29.01
C SER A 113 -2.19 9.88 29.71
N LYS A 114 -1.01 9.26 29.65
CA LYS A 114 0.22 9.80 30.23
C LYS A 114 1.09 10.43 29.14
N ALA A 115 1.93 11.39 29.52
CA ALA A 115 2.86 12.05 28.58
C ALA A 115 3.77 11.05 27.82
N ILE A 116 4.14 9.95 28.48
CA ILE A 116 5.01 8.89 27.95
C ILE A 116 4.28 7.87 27.08
N ASP A 117 2.94 7.91 27.02
CA ASP A 117 2.18 6.97 26.23
C ASP A 117 2.55 7.14 24.74
N ARG A 118 2.52 6.03 23.99
CA ARG A 118 2.91 6.00 22.58
C ARG A 118 1.66 6.11 21.72
N VAL A 119 1.63 7.05 20.78
CA VAL A 119 0.42 7.33 19.98
C VAL A 119 0.71 7.41 18.50
N ILE A 120 -0.29 7.02 17.71
CA ILE A 120 -0.32 7.18 16.25
C ILE A 120 -1.27 8.33 15.94
N THR A 121 -0.72 9.37 15.32
CA THR A 121 -1.39 10.67 15.13
C THR A 121 -1.97 10.80 13.73
N ARG A 122 -2.90 11.75 13.56
CA ARG A 122 -3.44 12.11 12.25
C ARG A 122 -2.33 12.47 11.28
N ASN A 123 -1.38 13.30 11.73
CA ASN A 123 -0.26 13.74 10.89
C ASN A 123 0.56 12.56 10.36
N SER A 124 0.84 11.56 11.21
CA SER A 124 1.56 10.37 10.76
C SER A 124 0.79 9.58 9.70
N VAL A 125 -0.52 9.44 9.87
CA VAL A 125 -1.37 8.69 8.95
C VAL A 125 -1.52 9.44 7.62
N GLU A 126 -1.81 10.74 7.69
CA GLU A 126 -2.03 11.62 6.54
C GLU A 126 -0.77 11.74 5.66
N TYR A 127 0.41 11.81 6.28
CA TYR A 127 1.70 11.89 5.57
C TYR A 127 1.92 10.75 4.57
N VAL A 128 1.47 9.53 4.92
CA VAL A 128 1.61 8.36 4.05
C VAL A 128 0.41 8.24 3.11
N MET A 129 -0.80 8.43 3.62
CA MET A 129 -2.03 8.25 2.84
C MET A 129 -2.19 9.27 1.71
N GLN A 130 -1.68 10.51 1.85
CA GLN A 130 -1.74 11.52 0.79
C GLN A 130 -1.10 11.06 -0.55
N LYS A 131 -0.16 10.11 -0.51
CA LYS A 131 0.45 9.49 -1.70
C LYS A 131 -0.56 8.70 -2.54
N TYR A 132 -1.69 8.33 -1.93
CA TYR A 132 -2.75 7.49 -2.51
C TYR A 132 -4.10 8.23 -2.60
N GLU A 133 -4.13 9.56 -2.49
CA GLU A 133 -5.37 10.37 -2.50
C GLU A 133 -6.24 10.08 -3.74
N ASN A 134 -5.61 9.86 -4.90
CA ASN A 134 -6.31 9.53 -6.14
C ASN A 134 -7.02 8.16 -6.10
N LEU A 135 -6.79 7.35 -5.07
CA LEU A 135 -7.40 6.05 -4.84
C LEU A 135 -8.36 6.04 -3.65
N LYS A 136 -8.53 7.16 -2.92
CA LYS A 136 -9.35 7.24 -1.71
C LYS A 136 -10.72 6.58 -1.84
N THR A 137 -11.43 6.83 -2.94
CA THR A 137 -12.78 6.29 -3.18
C THR A 137 -12.82 4.79 -3.55
N HIS A 138 -11.66 4.15 -3.73
CA HIS A 138 -11.54 2.75 -4.11
C HIS A 138 -10.96 1.88 -2.99
N ILE A 139 -10.36 2.49 -1.97
CA ILE A 139 -9.81 1.77 -0.83
C ILE A 139 -10.98 1.41 0.10
N ASN A 140 -11.12 0.12 0.40
CA ASN A 140 -12.15 -0.39 1.31
C ASN A 140 -11.58 -0.71 2.69
N ALA A 141 -10.29 -1.06 2.75
CA ALA A 141 -9.60 -1.42 3.97
C ALA A 141 -8.25 -0.71 4.11
N ILE A 142 -7.88 -0.35 5.33
CA ILE A 142 -6.55 0.19 5.66
C ILE A 142 -5.88 -0.78 6.64
N MET A 143 -4.69 -1.25 6.28
CA MET A 143 -3.84 -2.07 7.14
C MET A 143 -2.72 -1.19 7.68
N ILE A 144 -2.56 -1.15 9.00
CA ILE A 144 -1.59 -0.30 9.69
C ILE A 144 -0.59 -1.18 10.41
N ARG A 145 0.66 -1.06 9.98
CA ARG A 145 1.79 -1.75 10.58
C ARG A 145 2.53 -0.83 11.54
N THR A 146 2.63 -1.22 12.79
CA THR A 146 3.25 -0.46 13.88
C THR A 146 4.45 -1.20 14.49
N TYR A 147 4.39 -2.52 14.53
CA TYR A 147 5.44 -3.40 15.04
C TYR A 147 6.24 -4.05 13.89
N ALA A 148 7.53 -4.31 14.13
CA ALA A 148 8.35 -5.14 13.25
C ALA A 148 7.90 -6.60 13.34
N SER A 149 8.09 -7.40 12.28
CA SER A 149 7.53 -8.76 12.17
C SER A 149 8.12 -9.82 13.10
N ASP A 150 9.03 -9.41 13.99
CA ASP A 150 9.81 -10.25 14.90
C ASP A 150 9.21 -10.32 16.30
N LEU A 151 7.87 -10.29 16.41
CA LEU A 151 7.22 -10.62 17.68
C LEU A 151 7.62 -12.05 18.09
N GLN A 152 8.28 -12.16 19.23
CA GLN A 152 8.61 -13.45 19.83
C GLN A 152 7.40 -13.92 20.64
N PHE A 153 6.86 -15.08 20.27
CA PHE A 153 5.76 -15.71 20.98
C PHE A 153 6.28 -16.73 22.02
N PRO A 154 5.57 -16.94 23.13
CA PRO A 154 4.31 -16.29 23.50
C PRO A 154 4.52 -14.85 24.01
N ILE A 155 3.53 -13.98 23.82
CA ILE A 155 3.52 -12.59 24.29
C ILE A 155 2.26 -12.31 25.13
N ASP A 156 2.43 -11.62 26.26
CA ASP A 156 1.34 -11.10 27.09
C ASP A 156 1.38 -9.58 27.06
N PHE A 157 0.39 -8.95 26.42
CA PHE A 157 0.27 -7.50 26.35
C PHE A 157 -0.33 -6.88 27.61
N THR A 158 -0.75 -7.69 28.59
CA THR A 158 -1.36 -7.20 29.82
C THR A 158 -0.40 -6.27 30.61
N ASN A 159 -0.87 -5.06 30.91
CA ASN A 159 -0.14 -3.97 31.56
C ASN A 159 1.10 -3.48 30.78
N THR A 160 1.17 -3.72 29.48
CA THR A 160 2.28 -3.25 28.64
C THR A 160 1.98 -1.90 27.99
N ASN A 161 0.72 -1.49 27.94
CA ASN A 161 0.22 -0.27 27.30
C ASN A 161 0.84 -0.02 25.91
N PRO A 162 0.50 -0.86 24.91
CA PRO A 162 0.90 -0.69 23.52
C PRO A 162 0.56 0.69 22.95
N ALA A 163 1.13 1.02 21.80
CA ALA A 163 0.74 2.23 21.09
C ALA A 163 -0.76 2.18 20.74
N TYR A 164 -1.40 3.34 20.67
CA TYR A 164 -2.81 3.45 20.30
C TYR A 164 -3.06 4.68 19.43
N PHE A 165 -4.25 4.79 18.83
CA PHE A 165 -4.55 5.87 17.90
C PHE A 165 -5.18 7.06 18.61
N THR A 166 -4.86 8.26 18.14
CA THR A 166 -5.62 9.45 18.51
C THR A 166 -7.01 9.39 17.87
N LYS A 167 -7.96 10.15 18.43
CA LYS A 167 -9.31 10.26 17.86
C LYS A 167 -9.26 10.77 16.41
N GLU A 168 -8.40 11.74 16.14
CA GLU A 168 -8.23 12.40 14.84
C GLU A 168 -7.62 11.46 13.78
N ALA A 169 -6.68 10.59 14.17
CA ALA A 169 -6.14 9.54 13.30
C ALA A 169 -7.25 8.57 12.87
N MET A 170 -8.03 8.04 13.81
CA MET A 170 -9.11 7.10 13.48
C MET A 170 -10.25 7.76 12.71
N SER A 171 -10.51 9.05 12.93
CA SER A 171 -11.48 9.80 12.12
C SER A 171 -11.03 9.88 10.66
N LEU A 172 -9.75 10.15 10.40
CA LEU A 172 -9.19 10.15 9.04
C LEU A 172 -9.30 8.76 8.39
N ILE A 173 -8.93 7.70 9.11
CA ILE A 173 -9.01 6.32 8.60
C ILE A 173 -10.47 5.94 8.29
N SER A 174 -11.41 6.42 9.11
CA SER A 174 -12.85 6.24 8.91
C SER A 174 -13.35 6.88 7.63
N GLU A 175 -12.81 8.03 7.21
CA GLU A 175 -13.20 8.69 5.96
C GLU A 175 -12.74 7.92 4.71
N TRP A 176 -11.74 7.05 4.84
CA TRP A 176 -11.13 6.34 3.72
C TRP A 176 -11.51 4.87 3.62
N SER A 177 -12.03 4.28 4.69
CA SER A 177 -12.22 2.83 4.75
C SER A 177 -13.39 2.43 5.62
N ASP A 178 -13.96 1.27 5.28
CA ASP A 178 -14.94 0.58 6.11
C ASP A 178 -14.26 -0.45 7.03
N HIS A 179 -12.99 -0.77 6.80
CA HIS A 179 -12.26 -1.75 7.59
C HIS A 179 -10.85 -1.26 7.93
N VAL A 180 -10.48 -1.27 9.20
CA VAL A 180 -9.10 -1.07 9.64
C VAL A 180 -8.55 -2.37 10.19
N LEU A 181 -7.30 -2.70 9.83
CA LEU A 181 -6.58 -3.85 10.35
C LEU A 181 -5.28 -3.36 10.99
N VAL A 182 -5.00 -3.75 12.23
CA VAL A 182 -3.83 -3.31 12.98
C VAL A 182 -3.08 -4.48 13.61
N ASP A 183 -1.78 -4.33 13.79
CA ASP A 183 -0.92 -5.28 14.51
C ASP A 183 -0.84 -5.03 16.02
N LEU A 184 -1.76 -4.21 16.54
CA LEU A 184 -1.91 -3.87 17.95
C LEU A 184 -3.02 -4.73 18.59
N PRO A 185 -2.98 -4.94 19.92
CA PRO A 185 -4.07 -5.61 20.64
C PRO A 185 -5.29 -4.72 20.87
N SER A 186 -5.17 -3.42 20.62
CA SER A 186 -6.31 -2.51 20.54
C SER A 186 -5.97 -1.28 19.70
N ILE A 187 -6.96 -0.66 19.06
CA ILE A 187 -6.82 0.71 18.51
C ILE A 187 -6.93 1.81 19.60
N ASP A 188 -7.45 1.48 20.78
CA ASP A 188 -7.53 2.36 21.95
C ASP A 188 -6.43 2.03 22.99
N ARG A 189 -6.28 2.92 23.98
CA ARG A 189 -5.36 2.71 25.11
C ARG A 189 -5.83 1.51 25.93
N GLU A 190 -4.91 0.66 26.39
CA GLU A 190 -5.22 -0.61 27.11
C GLU A 190 -6.21 -0.42 28.27
N ASP A 191 -6.02 0.61 29.09
CA ASP A 191 -6.97 1.05 30.10
C ASP A 191 -7.31 2.51 29.84
N ASP A 192 -8.44 2.79 29.21
CA ASP A 192 -8.90 4.14 28.91
C ASP A 192 -10.09 4.59 29.78
N GLY A 193 -10.44 3.78 30.80
CA GLY A 193 -11.64 4.00 31.60
C GLY A 193 -12.97 3.81 30.85
N GLY A 194 -12.96 3.13 29.70
CA GLY A 194 -14.12 2.93 28.83
C GLY A 194 -14.42 4.11 27.90
N ASP A 195 -13.47 5.02 27.71
CA ASP A 195 -13.63 6.20 26.84
C ASP A 195 -13.78 5.79 25.35
N LEU A 196 -13.07 4.75 24.88
CA LEU A 196 -13.11 4.11 23.56
C LEU A 196 -13.13 5.13 22.40
N LEU A 197 -12.24 6.13 22.47
CA LEU A 197 -12.29 7.28 21.56
C LEU A 197 -11.91 6.92 20.13
N ALA A 198 -10.94 6.03 19.96
CA ALA A 198 -10.47 5.56 18.66
C ALA A 198 -11.55 4.71 17.98
N HIS A 199 -12.14 3.75 18.70
CA HIS A 199 -13.27 2.96 18.19
C HIS A 199 -14.47 3.84 17.83
N LYS A 200 -14.88 4.77 18.71
CA LYS A 200 -16.02 5.68 18.44
C LYS A 200 -15.77 6.54 17.20
N ALA A 201 -14.54 7.04 17.02
CA ALA A 201 -14.15 7.80 15.84
C ALA A 201 -14.16 6.95 14.57
N PHE A 202 -13.68 5.71 14.64
CA PHE A 202 -13.65 4.82 13.49
C PHE A 202 -15.05 4.37 13.08
N PHE A 203 -15.83 3.78 14.00
CA PHE A 203 -17.17 3.30 13.71
C PHE A 203 -18.10 4.43 13.30
N ASN A 204 -18.05 5.59 13.95
CA ASN A 204 -18.88 6.75 13.64
C ASN A 204 -20.38 6.41 13.44
N ASN A 205 -20.91 5.53 14.30
CA ASN A 205 -22.28 4.96 14.22
C ASN A 205 -22.62 4.20 12.93
N ASN A 206 -21.63 3.82 12.11
CA ASN A 206 -21.80 3.03 10.91
C ASN A 206 -21.67 1.53 11.24
N THR A 207 -22.74 0.78 10.98
CA THR A 207 -22.84 -0.66 11.28
C THR A 207 -22.09 -1.55 10.30
N ASN A 208 -21.63 -1.02 9.17
CA ASN A 208 -20.91 -1.77 8.15
C ASN A 208 -19.39 -1.76 8.36
N LYS A 209 -18.91 -1.04 9.38
CA LYS A 209 -17.48 -0.92 9.65
C LYS A 209 -16.97 -2.06 10.52
N LEU A 210 -15.70 -2.40 10.34
CA LEU A 210 -15.00 -3.47 11.04
C LEU A 210 -13.62 -3.01 11.52
N VAL A 211 -13.20 -3.50 12.68
CA VAL A 211 -11.83 -3.39 13.17
C VAL A 211 -11.27 -4.80 13.28
N THR A 212 -10.08 -5.06 12.73
CA THR A 212 -9.33 -6.30 12.97
C THR A 212 -8.05 -5.98 13.72
N GLU A 213 -7.84 -6.67 14.82
CA GLU A 213 -6.71 -6.43 15.72
C GLU A 213 -5.80 -7.66 15.75
N LEU A 214 -4.60 -7.49 16.31
CA LEU A 214 -3.60 -8.55 16.41
C LEU A 214 -3.23 -9.17 15.06
N CYS A 215 -3.19 -8.38 13.98
CA CYS A 215 -2.64 -8.83 12.69
C CYS A 215 -1.11 -9.00 12.79
N ARG A 216 -0.55 -9.86 11.93
CA ARG A 216 0.90 -10.06 11.79
C ARG A 216 1.33 -9.70 10.38
N PHE A 217 1.90 -8.51 10.19
CA PHE A 217 2.46 -8.10 8.91
C PHE A 217 3.94 -8.52 8.80
N PRO A 218 4.31 -9.56 8.02
CA PRO A 218 5.70 -9.96 7.86
C PRO A 218 6.53 -8.87 7.15
N ASP A 219 7.85 -8.84 7.39
CA ASP A 219 8.79 -7.91 6.75
C ASP A 219 8.75 -7.94 5.23
N SER A 220 8.38 -9.07 4.63
CA SER A 220 8.21 -9.22 3.19
C SER A 220 7.00 -8.46 2.62
N LEU A 221 6.09 -7.94 3.45
CA LEU A 221 5.00 -7.08 3.00
C LEU A 221 5.43 -5.61 3.02
N ASP A 222 5.71 -5.08 1.83
CA ASP A 222 5.94 -3.64 1.64
C ASP A 222 4.63 -2.86 1.65
N GLU A 223 4.72 -1.56 1.90
CA GLU A 223 3.60 -0.64 1.72
C GLU A 223 3.02 -0.69 0.30
N GLY A 224 1.72 -0.44 0.19
CA GLY A 224 1.00 -0.38 -1.08
C GLY A 224 -0.31 -1.16 -1.09
N LEU A 225 -0.80 -1.45 -2.29
CA LEU A 225 -2.12 -2.04 -2.50
C LEU A 225 -2.09 -3.55 -2.41
N TYR A 226 -3.11 -4.09 -1.76
CA TYR A 226 -3.35 -5.52 -1.58
C TYR A 226 -4.81 -5.85 -1.83
N MET A 227 -5.05 -7.07 -2.28
CA MET A 227 -6.35 -7.69 -2.22
C MET A 227 -6.46 -8.36 -0.87
N LEU A 228 -7.29 -7.82 0.02
CA LEU A 228 -7.65 -8.45 1.28
C LEU A 228 -8.76 -9.45 1.02
N THR A 229 -8.54 -10.69 1.44
CA THR A 229 -9.54 -11.76 1.41
C THR A 229 -9.81 -12.24 2.82
N MET A 230 -11.08 -12.22 3.22
CA MET A 230 -11.50 -12.66 4.54
C MET A 230 -12.83 -13.39 4.47
N SER A 231 -12.97 -14.40 5.32
CA SER A 231 -14.25 -15.01 5.67
C SER A 231 -14.52 -14.74 7.14
N LEU A 232 -15.71 -14.21 7.44
CA LEU A 232 -16.13 -13.92 8.80
C LEU A 232 -17.03 -15.05 9.31
N PRO A 233 -16.66 -15.74 10.40
CA PRO A 233 -17.58 -16.63 11.10
C PRO A 233 -18.85 -15.87 11.50
N ARG A 234 -20.01 -16.45 11.21
CA ARG A 234 -21.31 -15.85 11.54
C ARG A 234 -21.73 -16.17 12.97
N TRP A 235 -21.04 -15.59 13.94
CA TRP A 235 -21.37 -15.75 15.36
C TRP A 235 -22.24 -14.60 15.85
N ASN A 236 -23.22 -14.90 16.69
CA ASN A 236 -24.07 -13.88 17.33
C ASN A 236 -23.31 -13.24 18.51
N THR A 237 -22.28 -12.48 18.20
CA THR A 237 -21.37 -11.82 19.15
C THR A 237 -20.77 -10.57 18.50
N ASP A 238 -20.08 -9.75 19.28
CA ASP A 238 -19.39 -8.53 18.84
C ASP A 238 -18.08 -8.80 18.08
N ALA A 239 -17.37 -9.90 18.36
CA ALA A 239 -16.10 -10.23 17.72
C ALA A 239 -15.91 -11.72 17.44
N VAL A 240 -15.17 -12.03 16.37
CA VAL A 240 -14.85 -13.41 15.97
C VAL A 240 -13.37 -13.53 15.61
N PRO A 241 -12.71 -14.66 15.87
CA PRO A 241 -11.38 -14.92 15.32
C PRO A 241 -11.44 -14.93 13.79
N THR A 242 -10.43 -14.37 13.14
CA THR A 242 -10.38 -14.26 11.69
C THR A 242 -9.02 -14.59 11.11
N GLN A 243 -9.03 -15.01 9.84
CA GLN A 243 -7.84 -15.29 9.05
C GLN A 243 -7.77 -14.35 7.84
N PRO A 244 -7.33 -13.09 8.02
CA PRO A 244 -7.02 -12.20 6.92
C PRO A 244 -5.89 -12.73 6.03
N LEU A 245 -6.20 -12.87 4.74
CA LEU A 245 -5.25 -13.24 3.69
C LEU A 245 -5.04 -12.06 2.75
N VAL A 246 -3.80 -11.78 2.35
CA VAL A 246 -3.47 -10.67 1.45
C VAL A 246 -2.68 -11.11 0.23
N SER A 247 -2.98 -10.52 -0.92
CA SER A 247 -2.21 -10.71 -2.16
C SER A 247 -1.85 -9.36 -2.75
N ARG A 248 -0.58 -9.16 -3.16
CA ARG A 248 -0.11 -7.88 -3.71
C ARG A 248 -0.93 -7.52 -4.95
N VAL A 249 -1.39 -6.28 -5.02
CA VAL A 249 -2.08 -5.75 -6.19
C VAL A 249 -1.14 -4.80 -6.91
N LYS A 250 -0.87 -5.10 -8.18
CA LYS A 250 -0.17 -4.22 -9.09
C LYS A 250 -1.22 -3.49 -9.92
N ARG A 251 -1.10 -2.17 -9.99
CA ARG A 251 -1.93 -1.39 -10.91
C ARG A 251 -1.50 -1.76 -12.33
N MET A 252 -2.45 -2.22 -13.15
CA MET A 252 -2.19 -2.25 -14.58
C MET A 252 -2.24 -0.81 -15.04
N SER A 253 -1.08 -0.28 -15.45
CA SER A 253 -1.11 0.94 -16.22
C SER A 253 -1.84 0.62 -17.53
N ASN A 254 -2.81 1.44 -17.92
CA ASN A 254 -3.35 1.46 -19.29
C ASN A 254 -2.30 1.90 -20.32
N CYS A 255 -1.02 1.93 -19.92
CA CYS A 255 0.09 2.36 -20.72
C CYS A 255 0.40 1.33 -21.79
N ILE A 256 0.41 1.81 -23.04
CA ILE A 256 0.75 0.99 -24.19
C ILE A 256 2.18 0.42 -24.10
N PHE A 257 3.11 1.14 -23.45
CA PHE A 257 4.49 0.69 -23.29
C PHE A 257 4.61 -0.45 -22.28
N CYS A 258 3.85 -0.42 -21.19
CA CYS A 258 3.78 -1.56 -20.26
C CYS A 258 3.19 -2.79 -20.96
N LYS A 259 2.16 -2.60 -21.78
CA LYS A 259 1.58 -3.68 -22.61
C LYS A 259 2.60 -4.26 -23.61
N ILE A 260 3.46 -3.42 -24.19
CA ILE A 260 4.58 -3.84 -25.04
C ILE A 260 5.63 -4.64 -24.25
N ILE A 261 6.06 -4.15 -23.08
CA ILE A 261 7.03 -4.85 -22.21
C ILE A 261 6.52 -6.23 -21.81
N GLN A 262 5.22 -6.35 -21.50
CA GLN A 262 4.57 -7.61 -21.15
C GLN A 262 4.35 -8.55 -22.36
N GLY A 263 4.58 -8.08 -23.59
CA GLY A 263 4.32 -8.85 -24.81
C GLY A 263 2.84 -8.99 -25.18
N THR A 264 1.94 -8.23 -24.54
CA THR A 264 0.50 -8.24 -24.87
C THR A 264 0.17 -7.48 -26.15
N ILE A 265 1.01 -6.51 -26.53
CA ILE A 265 0.97 -5.79 -27.81
C ILE A 265 2.32 -5.99 -28.50
N PRO A 266 2.35 -6.29 -29.82
CA PRO A 266 3.59 -6.50 -30.54
C PRO A 266 4.43 -5.21 -30.63
N SER A 267 5.74 -5.39 -30.70
CA SER A 267 6.70 -4.31 -31.02
C SER A 267 7.86 -4.88 -31.83
N PHE A 268 8.53 -4.03 -32.60
CA PHE A 268 9.81 -4.38 -33.22
C PHE A 268 10.94 -4.14 -32.20
N LYS A 269 11.16 -5.14 -31.35
CA LYS A 269 12.17 -5.13 -30.29
C LYS A 269 13.59 -5.00 -30.86
N ILE A 270 14.38 -4.13 -30.24
CA ILE A 270 15.78 -3.86 -30.60
C ILE A 270 16.71 -4.30 -29.48
N TYR A 271 16.32 -4.04 -28.24
CA TYR A 271 17.11 -4.37 -27.06
C TYR A 271 16.20 -4.64 -25.87
N GLU A 272 16.61 -5.56 -25.01
CA GLU A 272 15.94 -5.85 -23.75
C GLU A 272 16.94 -6.45 -22.75
N ASN A 273 16.89 -5.94 -21.53
CA ASN A 273 17.53 -6.55 -20.35
C ASN A 273 16.53 -6.52 -19.17
N GLU A 274 17.00 -6.67 -17.93
CA GLU A 274 16.13 -6.69 -16.75
C GLU A 274 15.42 -5.36 -16.47
N LEU A 275 16.04 -4.22 -16.79
CA LEU A 275 15.56 -2.88 -16.40
C LEU A 275 15.13 -1.98 -17.56
N THR A 276 15.57 -2.27 -18.79
CA THR A 276 15.43 -1.44 -19.98
C THR A 276 14.86 -2.24 -21.16
N TYR A 277 14.01 -1.58 -21.95
CA TYR A 277 13.44 -2.11 -23.18
C TYR A 277 13.55 -1.07 -24.29
N ALA A 278 13.91 -1.47 -25.52
CA ALA A 278 13.98 -0.58 -26.67
C ALA A 278 13.35 -1.19 -27.91
N PHE A 279 12.62 -0.37 -28.67
CA PHE A 279 11.84 -0.81 -29.82
C PHE A 279 11.63 0.33 -30.84
N MET A 280 11.27 -0.02 -32.07
CA MET A 280 10.97 0.97 -33.11
C MET A 280 9.68 1.74 -32.81
N ASP A 281 9.72 3.05 -33.04
CA ASP A 281 8.51 3.86 -33.06
C ASP A 281 7.66 3.53 -34.30
N ILE A 282 6.36 3.35 -34.11
CA ILE A 282 5.39 3.08 -35.19
C ILE A 282 4.88 4.35 -35.88
N GLN A 283 5.11 5.52 -35.28
CA GLN A 283 4.87 6.84 -35.84
C GLN A 283 6.19 7.62 -35.89
N PRO A 284 7.18 7.14 -36.67
CA PRO A 284 8.52 7.68 -36.64
C PRO A 284 8.59 9.11 -37.22
N LEU A 285 9.35 10.01 -36.58
CA LEU A 285 9.71 11.30 -37.17
C LEU A 285 10.76 11.16 -38.29
N SER A 286 11.51 10.06 -38.30
CA SER A 286 12.44 9.68 -39.35
C SER A 286 12.68 8.18 -39.35
N MET A 287 13.10 7.63 -40.49
CA MET A 287 13.46 6.22 -40.57
C MET A 287 14.61 5.88 -39.60
N GLY A 288 14.32 4.96 -38.67
CA GLY A 288 15.22 4.59 -37.57
C GLY A 288 14.89 5.25 -36.22
N HIS A 289 13.73 5.90 -36.07
CA HIS A 289 13.26 6.42 -34.78
C HIS A 289 13.03 5.27 -33.78
N ILE A 290 13.77 5.30 -32.67
CA ILE A 290 13.74 4.29 -31.61
C ILE A 290 13.28 4.92 -30.31
N LEU A 291 12.49 4.17 -29.54
CA LEU A 291 12.15 4.49 -28.17
C LEU A 291 12.95 3.58 -27.23
N VAL A 292 13.58 4.18 -26.22
CA VAL A 292 14.26 3.47 -25.12
C VAL A 292 13.53 3.82 -23.82
N ILE A 293 13.03 2.81 -23.13
CA ILE A 293 12.15 2.98 -21.96
C ILE A 293 12.64 2.15 -20.77
N PRO A 294 12.43 2.60 -19.52
CA PRO A 294 12.58 1.74 -18.36
C PRO A 294 11.42 0.74 -18.35
N LYS A 295 11.68 -0.48 -17.86
CA LYS A 295 10.62 -1.48 -17.63
C LYS A 295 9.71 -1.07 -16.47
N THR A 296 10.24 -0.35 -15.49
CA THR A 296 9.45 0.31 -14.43
C THR A 296 8.59 1.41 -15.03
N HIS A 297 7.29 1.40 -14.72
CA HIS A 297 6.38 2.46 -15.14
C HIS A 297 6.56 3.71 -14.28
N ALA A 298 6.84 4.84 -14.93
CA ALA A 298 6.92 6.16 -14.33
C ALA A 298 6.38 7.15 -15.36
N GLN A 299 5.49 8.07 -14.96
CA GLN A 299 4.92 9.04 -15.89
C GLN A 299 5.95 10.14 -16.18
N PHE A 300 6.61 10.62 -15.12
CA PHE A 300 7.59 11.69 -15.18
C PHE A 300 9.01 11.17 -14.90
N PHE A 301 10.01 11.82 -15.51
CA PHE A 301 11.42 11.42 -15.41
C PHE A 301 11.93 11.35 -13.96
N HIS A 302 11.50 12.27 -13.08
CA HIS A 302 11.92 12.32 -11.68
C HIS A 302 11.27 11.24 -10.79
N GLU A 303 10.34 10.45 -11.33
CA GLU A 303 9.73 9.31 -10.64
C GLU A 303 10.44 7.98 -10.96
N VAL A 304 11.37 7.99 -11.93
CA VAL A 304 12.10 6.77 -12.33
C VAL A 304 13.16 6.46 -11.27
N PRO A 305 13.23 5.22 -10.74
CA PRO A 305 14.29 4.84 -9.83
C PRO A 305 15.69 5.01 -10.46
N ASP A 306 16.66 5.45 -9.66
CA ASP A 306 18.02 5.74 -10.15
C ASP A 306 18.69 4.52 -10.81
N GLU A 307 18.45 3.31 -10.29
CA GLU A 307 18.96 2.07 -10.86
C GLU A 307 18.50 1.84 -12.31
N ASN A 308 17.24 2.18 -12.61
CA ASN A 308 16.71 2.10 -13.97
C ASN A 308 17.39 3.13 -14.88
N LEU A 309 17.67 4.34 -14.39
CA LEU A 309 18.33 5.38 -15.17
C LEU A 309 19.81 5.06 -15.43
N GLN A 310 20.50 4.50 -14.43
CA GLN A 310 21.88 4.04 -14.52
C GLN A 310 22.06 2.94 -15.57
N ASP A 311 21.06 2.06 -15.73
CA ASP A 311 21.04 1.05 -16.79
C ASP A 311 20.62 1.64 -18.16
N LEU A 312 19.57 2.47 -18.18
CA LEU A 312 18.94 2.96 -19.39
C LEU A 312 19.84 3.87 -20.22
N LEU A 313 20.56 4.82 -19.59
CA LEU A 313 21.37 5.79 -20.34
C LEU A 313 22.55 5.14 -21.10
N PRO A 314 23.30 4.18 -20.52
CA PRO A 314 24.27 3.38 -21.28
C PRO A 314 23.64 2.62 -22.46
N VAL A 315 22.45 2.05 -22.29
CA VAL A 315 21.71 1.38 -23.38
C VAL A 315 21.35 2.39 -24.48
N ALA A 316 20.80 3.54 -24.13
CA ALA A 316 20.47 4.60 -25.08
C ALA A 316 21.71 5.09 -25.84
N LYS A 317 22.84 5.29 -25.14
CA LYS A 317 24.13 5.63 -25.76
C LYS A 317 24.59 4.55 -26.76
N LYS A 318 24.47 3.28 -26.39
CA LYS A 318 24.84 2.15 -27.27
C LYS A 318 23.98 2.13 -28.53
N ILE A 319 22.66 2.32 -28.41
CA ILE A 319 21.74 2.38 -29.55
C ILE A 319 22.03 3.60 -30.43
N ALA A 320 22.21 4.78 -29.84
CA ALA A 320 22.50 6.02 -30.56
C ALA A 320 23.80 5.92 -31.39
N SER A 321 24.81 5.19 -30.89
CA SER A 321 26.08 4.98 -31.59
C SER A 321 25.93 4.32 -32.98
N VAL A 322 24.84 3.58 -33.21
CA VAL A 322 24.53 2.95 -34.51
C VAL A 322 24.32 4.02 -35.60
N PHE A 323 23.80 5.19 -35.23
CA PHE A 323 23.52 6.29 -36.17
C PHE A 323 24.71 7.24 -36.35
N HIS A 324 25.80 7.08 -35.59
CA HIS A 324 26.98 7.94 -35.68
C HIS A 324 27.55 8.02 -37.11
N LYS A 325 27.58 6.89 -37.84
CA LYS A 325 28.08 6.87 -39.22
C LYS A 325 27.19 7.61 -40.22
N LYS A 326 25.93 7.89 -39.88
CA LYS A 326 24.97 8.64 -40.70
C LYS A 326 24.99 10.15 -40.43
N GLY A 327 25.74 10.61 -39.43
CA GLY A 327 26.13 12.02 -39.28
C GLY A 327 25.37 12.81 -38.22
N ALA A 328 24.08 12.57 -37.97
CA ALA A 328 23.32 13.34 -36.98
C ALA A 328 22.11 12.58 -36.41
N TYR A 329 21.81 12.81 -35.13
CA TYR A 329 20.62 12.31 -34.45
C TYR A 329 20.26 13.21 -33.26
N ASN A 330 19.00 13.17 -32.85
CA ASN A 330 18.51 13.79 -31.61
C ASN A 330 18.27 12.71 -30.56
N ILE A 331 18.56 13.05 -29.30
CA ILE A 331 18.01 12.35 -28.14
C ILE A 331 17.03 13.31 -27.48
N LEU A 332 15.77 12.89 -27.33
CA LEU A 332 14.71 13.73 -26.77
C LEU A 332 13.98 12.95 -25.68
N GLN A 333 13.71 13.61 -24.55
CA GLN A 333 12.88 13.08 -23.47
C GLN A 333 11.94 14.20 -23.03
N ASN A 334 10.64 13.92 -23.05
CA ASN A 334 9.60 14.89 -22.76
C ASN A 334 8.80 14.45 -21.53
N ASN A 335 8.38 15.43 -20.72
CA ASN A 335 7.66 15.22 -19.47
C ASN A 335 6.38 16.08 -19.45
N GLY A 336 5.21 15.45 -19.48
CA GLY A 336 3.89 16.08 -19.52
C GLY A 336 3.38 16.43 -20.92
N ARG A 337 2.05 16.57 -21.04
CA ARG A 337 1.37 16.82 -22.33
C ARG A 337 1.78 18.14 -22.98
N LEU A 338 1.97 19.20 -22.19
CA LEU A 338 2.44 20.50 -22.68
C LEU A 338 3.87 20.44 -23.25
N ALA A 339 4.70 19.50 -22.78
CA ALA A 339 6.03 19.24 -23.33
C ALA A 339 6.02 18.22 -24.48
N ASN A 340 4.85 17.86 -25.01
CA ASN A 340 4.67 16.85 -26.07
C ASN A 340 5.03 15.42 -25.65
N GLN A 341 4.78 15.03 -24.39
CA GLN A 341 4.78 13.61 -24.01
C GLN A 341 3.50 12.93 -24.54
N ALA A 342 3.64 12.02 -25.51
CA ALA A 342 2.51 11.33 -26.14
C ALA A 342 2.03 10.10 -25.35
N VAL A 343 2.92 9.44 -24.61
CA VAL A 343 2.62 8.29 -23.75
C VAL A 343 3.09 8.59 -22.34
N ASP A 344 2.22 8.38 -21.35
CA ASP A 344 2.48 8.66 -19.92
C ASP A 344 3.39 7.59 -19.29
N HIS A 345 4.53 7.34 -19.93
CA HIS A 345 5.60 6.45 -19.49
C HIS A 345 6.91 7.04 -19.99
N VAL A 346 7.91 7.23 -19.13
CA VAL A 346 9.18 7.86 -19.52
C VAL A 346 9.82 7.15 -20.71
N HIS A 347 10.09 7.89 -21.78
CA HIS A 347 10.72 7.34 -22.97
C HIS A 347 11.73 8.32 -23.56
N PHE A 348 12.87 7.78 -23.93
CA PHE A 348 13.91 8.49 -24.66
C PHE A 348 13.76 8.17 -26.13
N HIS A 349 13.49 9.20 -26.91
CA HIS A 349 13.52 9.13 -28.35
C HIS A 349 14.97 9.19 -28.83
N ILE A 350 15.34 8.30 -29.74
CA ILE A 350 16.56 8.40 -30.55
C ILE A 350 16.09 8.58 -31.98
N ILE A 351 16.23 9.80 -32.51
CA ILE A 351 15.68 10.21 -33.81
C ILE A 351 16.83 10.50 -34.76
N PRO A 352 17.10 9.65 -35.76
CA PRO A 352 18.10 9.93 -36.78
C PRO A 352 17.72 11.15 -37.63
N LYS A 353 18.71 11.93 -38.07
CA LYS A 353 18.50 13.03 -39.03
C LYS A 353 19.06 12.58 -40.39
N ASN A 354 18.22 11.96 -41.20
CA ASN A 354 18.65 11.38 -42.50
C ASN A 354 18.70 12.42 -43.64
N SER A 355 17.99 13.54 -43.50
CA SER A 355 17.95 14.67 -44.43
C SER A 355 17.59 15.95 -43.67
N GLU A 356 17.63 17.12 -44.33
CA GLU A 356 17.17 18.39 -43.71
C GLU A 356 15.67 18.37 -43.39
N GLU A 357 14.88 17.65 -44.18
CA GLU A 357 13.42 17.57 -44.06
C GLU A 357 12.95 16.50 -43.06
N ASP A 358 13.69 15.39 -42.91
CA ASP A 358 13.32 14.29 -42.01
C ASP A 358 13.73 14.53 -40.55
N GLY A 359 13.02 13.98 -39.57
CA GLY A 359 13.44 13.97 -38.16
C GLY A 359 12.86 15.13 -37.34
N LEU A 360 13.44 15.38 -36.17
CA LEU A 360 12.90 16.35 -35.23
C LEU A 360 13.09 17.79 -35.74
N GLY A 361 11.99 18.51 -35.96
CA GLY A 361 12.00 19.94 -36.21
C GLY A 361 12.07 20.73 -34.89
N VAL A 362 13.13 21.51 -34.70
CA VAL A 362 13.32 22.35 -33.50
C VAL A 362 13.25 23.82 -33.89
N ARG A 363 12.42 24.60 -33.20
CA ARG A 363 12.42 26.07 -33.25
C ARG A 363 12.89 26.60 -31.91
N TRP A 364 14.01 27.32 -31.90
CA TRP A 364 14.61 27.85 -30.68
C TRP A 364 14.17 29.30 -30.42
N ASN A 365 13.03 29.46 -29.76
CA ASN A 365 12.49 30.77 -29.41
C ASN A 365 13.10 31.30 -28.11
N SER A 366 14.38 31.68 -28.15
CA SER A 366 15.10 32.17 -26.96
C SER A 366 14.52 33.49 -26.44
N MET A 367 14.24 33.55 -25.14
CA MET A 367 13.97 34.80 -24.43
C MET A 367 15.28 35.50 -24.05
N LYS A 368 15.23 36.84 -23.87
CA LYS A 368 16.33 37.64 -23.32
C LYS A 368 15.96 38.16 -21.92
N PRO A 369 16.14 37.35 -20.86
CA PRO A 369 15.84 37.76 -19.49
C PRO A 369 16.89 38.72 -18.91
N ASN A 370 16.55 39.37 -17.81
CA ASN A 370 17.50 40.13 -16.99
C ASN A 370 18.39 39.15 -16.18
N MET A 371 19.69 39.41 -16.09
CA MET A 371 20.66 38.58 -15.36
C MET A 371 20.42 38.53 -13.85
N GLU A 372 19.94 39.61 -13.24
CA GLU A 372 19.60 39.63 -11.81
C GLU A 372 18.41 38.72 -11.51
N ASP A 373 17.40 38.71 -12.38
CA ASP A 373 16.23 37.84 -12.25
C ASP A 373 16.61 36.37 -12.43
N LEU A 374 17.49 36.06 -13.39
CA LEU A 374 18.04 34.71 -13.56
C LEU A 374 18.81 34.24 -12.32
N LYS A 375 19.63 35.12 -11.72
CA LYS A 375 20.37 34.77 -10.50
C LYS A 375 19.42 34.45 -9.35
N LYS A 376 18.42 35.32 -9.09
CA LYS A 376 17.41 35.08 -8.05
C LYS A 376 16.67 33.77 -8.26
N LEU A 377 16.27 33.48 -9.51
CA LEU A 377 15.57 32.23 -9.83
C LEU A 377 16.48 31.00 -9.64
N ALA A 378 17.76 31.10 -9.99
CA ALA A 378 18.72 30.02 -9.77
C ALA A 378 18.88 29.71 -8.28
N ASP A 379 19.03 30.74 -7.43
CA ASP A 379 19.12 30.60 -5.97
C ASP A 379 17.84 29.97 -5.40
N GLU A 380 16.67 30.37 -5.89
CA GLU A 380 15.38 29.78 -5.50
C GLU A 380 15.29 28.30 -5.87
N ILE A 381 15.63 27.93 -7.10
CA ILE A 381 15.60 26.54 -7.55
C ILE A 381 16.56 25.69 -6.71
N GLN A 382 17.80 26.17 -6.50
CA GLN A 382 18.80 25.44 -5.73
C GLN A 382 18.32 25.15 -4.30
N SER A 383 17.61 26.08 -3.66
CA SER A 383 17.06 25.90 -2.32
C SER A 383 15.97 24.81 -2.23
N LYS A 384 15.38 24.41 -3.36
CA LYS A 384 14.28 23.43 -3.45
C LYS A 384 14.71 22.08 -3.99
N ILE A 385 15.96 21.90 -4.42
CA ILE A 385 16.48 20.61 -4.87
C ILE A 385 16.58 19.69 -3.63
N PRO A 386 15.96 18.50 -3.64
CA PRO A 386 16.11 17.53 -2.56
C PRO A 386 17.59 17.15 -2.36
N ALA A 387 17.99 16.94 -1.10
CA ALA A 387 19.36 16.60 -0.72
C ALA A 387 19.80 15.22 -1.23
#